data_AF-A0A8T5QFA3-F1
#
_entry.id   AF-A0A8T5QFA3-F1
#
_cell.length_a   1.000
_cell.length_b   1.000
_cell.length_c   1.000
_cell.angle_alpha   90.00
_cell.angle_beta   90.00
_cell.angle_gamma   90.00
#
_symmetry.space_group_name_H-M   'P 1'
#
loop_
_entity.id
_entity.type
_entity.pdbx_description
1 polymer ?
#
loop_
_entity_poly.entity_id
_entity_poly.type
_entity_poly.pdbx_seq_one_letter_code
_entity_poly.pdbx_strand_id
1 'polypeptide(L)'
;MPPLYQDKELTKENVLSILREIDSDLEGLQRKLRLYCLGGTQLALIDLRTVSKDIDFIVSHNDWMMLSGPVARIENKKEIRFDVFPGGELPNYTYQSYTFHAKKLPFYFNNLEIYSIDDADFVLTKALSGRGIDYEDIDTLLSGGIEIPKEVLVERFKGVKPMKGKEREIKDKFEKFLNEFYK
;
A
#
# COMPACT_ATOMS: atom_id res chain seq x y z
N MET A 1 -14.21 18.65 14.14
CA MET A 1 -12.79 18.80 13.77
C MET A 1 -12.30 17.44 13.34
N PRO A 2 -11.63 17.29 12.18
CA PRO A 2 -10.90 16.05 11.90
C PRO A 2 -9.86 15.84 13.01
N PRO A 3 -9.61 14.59 13.45
CA PRO A 3 -8.61 14.31 14.46
C PRO A 3 -7.24 14.80 14.00
N LEU A 4 -6.52 15.47 14.90
CA LEU A 4 -5.11 15.83 14.74
C LEU A 4 -4.29 14.55 14.95
N TYR A 5 -4.09 13.78 13.90
CA TYR A 5 -3.13 12.67 13.93
C TYR A 5 -1.75 13.25 14.21
N GLN A 6 -1.07 12.76 15.25
CA GLN A 6 0.33 13.12 15.46
C GLN A 6 1.17 12.45 14.36
N ASP A 7 2.21 13.14 13.86
CA ASP A 7 3.23 12.56 12.96
C ASP A 7 4.04 11.50 13.74
N LYS A 8 3.41 10.38 14.04
CA LYS A 8 3.98 9.29 14.80
C LYS A 8 4.70 8.36 13.82
N GLU A 9 6.00 8.25 13.98
CA GLU A 9 6.78 7.27 13.24
C GLU A 9 6.43 5.85 13.75
N LEU A 10 6.03 4.99 12.81
CA LEU A 10 5.64 3.61 13.05
C LEU A 10 6.74 2.68 12.56
N THR A 11 7.43 2.04 13.50
CA THR A 11 8.36 0.95 13.19
C THR A 11 7.60 -0.29 12.73
N LYS A 12 8.31 -1.24 12.10
CA LYS A 12 7.78 -2.58 11.77
C LYS A 12 7.10 -3.24 12.96
N GLU A 13 7.73 -3.21 14.13
CA GLU A 13 7.22 -3.79 15.37
C GLU A 13 5.92 -3.10 15.81
N ASN A 14 5.82 -1.78 15.65
CA ASN A 14 4.60 -1.05 15.94
C ASN A 14 3.47 -1.45 14.99
N VAL A 15 3.74 -1.50 13.68
CA VAL A 15 2.76 -1.93 12.67
C VAL A 15 2.28 -3.35 12.98
N LEU A 16 3.18 -4.29 13.24
CA LEU A 16 2.82 -5.68 13.57
C LEU A 16 2.02 -5.77 14.87
N SER A 17 2.38 -5.01 15.91
CA SER A 17 1.62 -4.96 17.16
C SER A 17 0.20 -4.44 16.94
N ILE A 18 0.04 -3.41 16.11
CA ILE A 18 -1.25 -2.82 15.76
C ILE A 18 -2.10 -3.85 15.00
N LEU A 19 -1.50 -4.55 14.02
CA LEU A 19 -2.18 -5.59 13.27
C LEU A 19 -2.61 -6.78 14.15
N ARG A 20 -1.87 -7.11 15.21
CA ARG A 20 -2.27 -8.15 16.18
C ARG A 20 -3.48 -7.74 17.01
N GLU A 21 -3.60 -6.46 17.37
CA GLU A 21 -4.81 -5.95 18.04
C GLU A 21 -6.02 -6.05 17.10
N ILE A 22 -5.86 -5.68 15.82
CA ILE A 22 -6.91 -5.87 14.80
C ILE A 22 -7.25 -7.36 14.62
N ASP A 23 -6.25 -8.23 14.52
CA ASP A 23 -6.44 -9.68 14.36
C ASP A 23 -7.24 -10.31 15.52
N SER A 24 -7.06 -9.78 16.73
CA SER A 24 -7.78 -10.21 17.93
C SER A 24 -9.24 -9.77 17.93
N ASP A 25 -9.54 -8.56 17.44
CA ASP A 25 -10.90 -8.07 17.23
C ASP A 25 -11.69 -8.88 16.18
N LEU A 26 -10.99 -9.67 15.36
CA LEU A 26 -11.54 -10.51 14.31
C LEU A 26 -11.69 -11.99 14.72
N GLU A 27 -11.53 -12.31 16.01
CA GLU A 27 -11.67 -13.68 16.51
C GLU A 27 -13.03 -14.30 16.12
N GLY A 28 -12.99 -15.57 15.71
CA GLY A 28 -14.18 -16.32 15.29
C GLY A 28 -14.50 -16.24 13.79
N LEU A 29 -13.76 -15.45 13.01
CA LEU A 29 -13.88 -15.49 11.55
C LEU A 29 -13.54 -16.88 10.99
N GLN A 30 -14.36 -17.34 10.05
CA GLN A 30 -14.18 -18.65 9.40
C GLN A 30 -13.16 -18.64 8.26
N ARG A 31 -12.60 -17.48 7.93
CA ARG A 31 -11.61 -17.29 6.87
C ARG A 31 -10.66 -16.15 7.26
N LYS A 32 -9.46 -16.18 6.68
CA LYS A 32 -8.54 -15.05 6.81
C LYS A 32 -8.89 -13.91 5.85
N LEU A 33 -8.68 -12.68 6.30
CA LEU A 33 -8.76 -11.46 5.51
C LEU A 33 -7.37 -11.13 4.96
N ARG A 34 -7.29 -10.66 3.71
CA ARG A 34 -6.01 -10.39 3.04
C ARG A 34 -5.75 -8.90 2.95
N LEU A 35 -4.58 -8.49 3.44
CA LEU A 35 -4.12 -7.11 3.42
C LEU A 35 -2.90 -7.05 2.49
N TYR A 36 -2.95 -6.18 1.50
CA TYR A 36 -1.87 -5.95 0.55
C TYR A 36 -1.22 -4.61 0.87
N CYS A 37 -0.02 -4.64 1.45
CA CYS A 37 0.73 -3.45 1.86
C CYS A 37 1.08 -2.59 0.66
N LEU A 38 1.09 -1.28 0.88
CA LEU A 38 1.52 -0.28 -0.10
C LEU A 38 2.45 0.72 0.59
N GLY A 39 3.13 1.57 -0.19
CA GLY A 39 3.79 2.76 0.33
C GLY A 39 4.84 2.50 1.41
N GLY A 40 4.94 3.41 2.37
CA GLY A 40 5.92 3.31 3.47
C GLY A 40 5.70 2.07 4.32
N THR A 41 4.45 1.61 4.43
CA THR A 41 4.08 0.39 5.15
C THR A 41 4.73 -0.85 4.55
N GLN A 42 4.69 -1.00 3.23
CA GLN A 42 5.38 -2.12 2.55
C GLN A 42 6.88 -2.09 2.85
N LEU A 43 7.54 -0.94 2.60
CA LEU A 43 8.99 -0.80 2.80
C LEU A 43 9.42 -1.08 4.24
N ALA A 44 8.63 -0.65 5.23
CA ALA A 44 8.90 -0.91 6.63
C ALA A 44 8.77 -2.40 6.98
N LEU A 45 7.76 -3.10 6.45
CA LEU A 45 7.54 -4.51 6.73
C LEU A 45 8.57 -5.45 6.08
N ILE A 46 9.21 -5.01 4.97
CA ILE A 46 10.28 -5.75 4.28
C ILE A 46 11.69 -5.26 4.63
N ASP A 47 11.83 -4.47 5.69
CA ASP A 47 13.12 -3.97 6.22
C ASP A 47 13.92 -3.09 5.24
N LEU A 48 13.26 -2.47 4.26
CA LEU A 48 13.87 -1.47 3.37
C LEU A 48 13.76 -0.03 3.91
N ARG A 49 12.90 0.19 4.92
CA ARG A 49 12.76 1.46 5.63
C ARG A 49 12.53 1.19 7.13
N THR A 50 12.99 2.09 7.99
CA THR A 50 12.86 1.90 9.45
C THR A 50 11.50 2.31 10.00
N VAL A 51 10.83 3.27 9.35
CA VAL A 51 9.58 3.87 9.84
C VAL A 51 8.62 4.21 8.70
N SER A 52 7.31 4.06 8.96
CA SER A 52 6.21 4.62 8.17
C SER A 52 5.47 5.70 8.98
N LYS A 53 4.75 6.63 8.33
CA LYS A 53 3.93 7.63 9.03
C LYS A 53 2.48 7.19 9.21
N ASP A 54 2.02 6.39 8.27
CA ASP A 54 0.68 5.84 8.13
C ASP A 54 0.76 4.34 7.89
N ILE A 55 -0.40 3.70 7.95
CA ILE A 55 -0.56 2.28 7.64
C ILE A 55 -1.43 2.15 6.38
N ASP A 56 -0.80 1.74 5.27
CA ASP A 56 -1.41 1.66 3.94
C ASP A 56 -1.70 0.21 3.55
N PHE A 57 -2.95 -0.10 3.22
CA PHE A 57 -3.31 -1.38 2.63
C PHE A 57 -4.35 -1.25 1.53
N ILE A 58 -4.20 -2.07 0.49
CA ILE A 58 -5.29 -2.45 -0.39
C ILE A 58 -5.95 -3.70 0.19
N VAL A 59 -7.29 -3.74 0.18
CA VAL A 59 -8.10 -4.89 0.62
C VAL A 59 -9.24 -5.11 -0.36
N SER A 60 -9.85 -6.29 -0.38
CA SER A 60 -11.11 -6.47 -1.13
C SER A 60 -12.25 -5.68 -0.47
N HIS A 61 -13.28 -5.28 -1.23
CA HIS A 61 -14.47 -4.63 -0.65
C HIS A 61 -15.12 -5.50 0.43
N ASN A 62 -15.16 -6.83 0.23
CA ASN A 62 -15.72 -7.78 1.20
C ASN A 62 -14.89 -7.86 2.49
N ASP A 63 -13.56 -7.80 2.39
CA ASP A 63 -12.69 -7.77 3.58
C ASP A 63 -12.83 -6.45 4.32
N TRP A 64 -12.99 -5.34 3.60
CA TRP A 64 -13.19 -4.03 4.20
C TRP A 64 -14.45 -3.95 5.06
N MET A 65 -15.54 -4.60 4.65
CA MET A 65 -16.77 -4.67 5.45
C MET A 65 -16.52 -5.24 6.86
N MET A 66 -15.56 -6.15 7.00
CA MET A 66 -15.18 -6.73 8.29
C MET A 66 -14.09 -5.91 9.01
N LEU A 67 -13.17 -5.30 8.26
CA LEU A 67 -12.02 -4.57 8.81
C LEU A 67 -12.35 -3.15 9.29
N SER A 68 -13.35 -2.50 8.68
CA SER A 68 -13.61 -1.07 8.89
C SER A 68 -13.87 -0.70 10.36
N GLY A 69 -14.63 -1.51 11.09
CA GLY A 69 -14.90 -1.30 12.52
C GLY A 69 -13.64 -1.40 13.39
N PRO A 70 -12.91 -2.53 13.36
CA PRO A 70 -11.64 -2.69 14.06
C PRO A 70 -10.60 -1.63 13.71
N VAL A 71 -10.43 -1.30 12.42
CA VAL A 71 -9.49 -0.26 11.95
C VAL A 71 -9.86 1.10 12.56
N ALA A 72 -11.11 1.55 12.43
CA ALA A 72 -11.55 2.84 12.96
C ALA A 72 -11.40 2.93 14.50
N ARG A 73 -11.64 1.84 15.22
CA ARG A 73 -11.42 1.79 16.68
C ARG A 73 -9.94 1.97 17.02
N ILE A 74 -9.05 1.33 16.28
CA ILE A 74 -7.61 1.40 16.50
C ILE A 74 -7.04 2.76 16.11
N GLU A 75 -7.47 3.33 14.98
CA GLU A 75 -7.13 4.70 14.57
C GLU A 75 -7.42 5.70 15.67
N ASN A 76 -8.65 5.68 16.21
CA ASN A 76 -9.05 6.58 17.28
C ASN A 76 -8.30 6.31 18.60
N LYS A 77 -8.12 5.03 18.97
CA LYS A 77 -7.45 4.65 20.23
C LYS A 77 -5.97 5.03 20.26
N LYS A 78 -5.28 4.94 19.12
CA LYS A 78 -3.82 5.13 19.03
C LYS A 78 -3.42 6.45 18.37
N GLU A 79 -4.39 7.23 17.90
CA GLU A 79 -4.20 8.48 17.16
C GLU A 79 -3.27 8.30 15.95
N ILE A 80 -3.47 7.19 15.22
CA ILE A 80 -2.73 6.82 14.01
C ILE A 80 -3.65 6.86 12.80
N ARG A 81 -3.07 7.01 11.61
CA ARG A 81 -3.79 7.04 10.34
C ARG A 81 -3.66 5.72 9.60
N PHE A 82 -4.79 5.20 9.11
CA PHE A 82 -4.84 4.14 8.13
C PHE A 82 -5.34 4.70 6.80
N ASP A 83 -4.59 4.43 5.74
CA ASP A 83 -5.02 4.67 4.36
C ASP A 83 -5.39 3.31 3.75
N VAL A 84 -6.68 2.94 3.89
CA VAL A 84 -7.22 1.68 3.36
C VAL A 84 -7.93 1.94 2.03
N PHE A 85 -7.59 1.14 1.02
CA PHE A 85 -8.12 1.28 -0.35
C PHE A 85 -8.93 0.04 -0.75
N PRO A 86 -10.25 -0.02 -0.45
CA PRO A 86 -11.10 -1.14 -0.84
C PRO A 86 -11.15 -1.31 -2.37
N GLY A 87 -10.93 -2.53 -2.85
CA GLY A 87 -10.91 -2.88 -4.27
C GLY A 87 -9.82 -2.21 -5.10
N GLY A 88 -8.80 -1.62 -4.45
CA GLY A 88 -7.75 -0.88 -5.12
C GLY A 88 -8.20 0.49 -5.63
N GLU A 89 -9.18 1.10 -4.99
CA GLU A 89 -9.60 2.48 -5.26
C GLU A 89 -8.60 3.48 -4.63
N LEU A 90 -7.54 3.81 -5.37
CA LEU A 90 -6.53 4.78 -4.96
C LEU A 90 -6.97 6.22 -5.31
N PRO A 91 -6.31 7.25 -4.75
CA PRO A 91 -6.58 8.62 -5.12
C PRO A 91 -6.41 8.84 -6.63
N ASN A 92 -7.49 9.23 -7.31
CA ASN A 92 -7.55 9.55 -8.74
C ASN A 92 -7.54 8.36 -9.73
N TYR A 93 -7.39 7.12 -9.28
CA TYR A 93 -7.42 5.95 -10.16
C TYR A 93 -7.76 4.66 -9.40
N THR A 94 -8.23 3.65 -10.11
CA THR A 94 -8.37 2.29 -9.59
C THR A 94 -7.26 1.41 -10.13
N TYR A 95 -6.68 0.59 -9.25
CA TYR A 95 -5.70 -0.44 -9.61
C TYR A 95 -6.20 -1.81 -9.18
N GLN A 96 -6.54 -2.68 -10.14
CA GLN A 96 -7.19 -3.97 -9.84
C GLN A 96 -6.21 -5.14 -9.79
N SER A 97 -4.99 -4.96 -10.31
CA SER A 97 -3.99 -6.03 -10.42
C SER A 97 -3.10 -6.17 -9.19
N TYR A 98 -3.41 -5.51 -8.07
CA TYR A 98 -2.61 -5.51 -6.83
C TYR A 98 -2.38 -6.91 -6.21
N THR A 99 -3.18 -7.90 -6.60
CA THR A 99 -3.01 -9.29 -6.14
C THR A 99 -2.05 -10.10 -7.02
N PHE A 100 -1.76 -9.61 -8.23
CA PHE A 100 -0.96 -10.33 -9.21
C PHE A 100 0.52 -10.27 -8.82
N HIS A 101 1.12 -11.44 -8.59
CA HIS A 101 2.48 -11.61 -8.07
C HIS A 101 2.73 -11.06 -6.65
N ALA A 102 1.66 -10.73 -5.91
CA ALA A 102 1.78 -10.33 -4.50
C ALA A 102 2.44 -11.45 -3.68
N LYS A 103 3.39 -11.09 -2.82
CA LYS A 103 4.18 -12.04 -2.01
C LYS A 103 3.64 -12.03 -0.58
N LYS A 104 3.30 -13.22 -0.07
CA LYS A 104 2.88 -13.35 1.34
C LYS A 104 4.06 -13.08 2.25
N LEU A 105 3.90 -12.17 3.19
CA LEU A 105 4.93 -11.86 4.19
C LEU A 105 4.93 -12.92 5.29
N PRO A 106 6.10 -13.26 5.88
CA PRO A 106 6.25 -14.36 6.83
C PRO A 106 5.80 -13.99 8.25
N PHE A 107 4.63 -13.36 8.37
CA PHE A 107 4.03 -13.00 9.65
C PHE A 107 2.81 -13.88 9.94
N TYR A 108 2.71 -14.35 11.19
CA TYR A 108 1.65 -15.25 11.62
C TYR A 108 0.57 -14.48 12.38
N PHE A 109 -0.66 -14.59 11.86
CA PHE A 109 -1.90 -14.06 12.42
C PHE A 109 -3.01 -15.11 12.29
N ASN A 110 -4.03 -15.06 13.15
CA ASN A 110 -5.11 -16.04 13.15
C ASN A 110 -6.11 -15.76 12.03
N ASN A 111 -6.51 -14.49 11.87
CA ASN A 111 -7.58 -14.03 10.99
C ASN A 111 -7.07 -13.12 9.87
N LEU A 112 -5.78 -12.74 9.87
CA LEU A 112 -5.16 -11.93 8.83
C LEU A 112 -4.12 -12.70 8.01
N GLU A 113 -3.95 -12.30 6.76
CA GLU A 113 -2.78 -12.59 5.93
C GLU A 113 -2.25 -11.29 5.35
N ILE A 114 -0.94 -11.08 5.48
CA ILE A 114 -0.28 -9.85 5.03
C ILE A 114 0.55 -10.16 3.78
N TYR A 115 0.41 -9.34 2.75
CA TYR A 115 1.08 -9.47 1.47
C TYR A 115 1.79 -8.17 1.12
N SER A 116 2.98 -8.23 0.53
CA SER A 116 3.52 -7.11 -0.24
C SER A 116 2.99 -7.19 -1.66
N ILE A 117 2.64 -6.06 -2.27
CA ILE A 117 2.35 -6.03 -3.70
C ILE A 117 3.64 -6.26 -4.49
N ASP A 118 3.49 -6.65 -5.77
CA ASP A 118 4.62 -6.84 -6.68
C ASP A 118 5.46 -5.57 -6.76
N ASP A 119 6.77 -5.73 -6.94
CA ASP A 119 7.71 -4.60 -6.91
C ASP A 119 7.43 -3.61 -8.05
N ALA A 120 6.99 -4.10 -9.22
CA ALA A 120 6.55 -3.24 -10.32
C ALA A 120 5.25 -2.49 -9.99
N ASP A 121 4.32 -3.14 -9.28
CA ASP A 121 3.07 -2.52 -8.84
C ASP A 121 3.33 -1.44 -7.78
N PHE A 122 4.28 -1.69 -6.88
CA PHE A 122 4.75 -0.70 -5.91
C PHE A 122 5.29 0.54 -6.61
N VAL A 123 6.27 0.37 -7.52
CA VAL A 123 6.86 1.48 -8.28
C VAL A 123 5.80 2.22 -9.08
N LEU A 124 4.87 1.50 -9.70
CA LEU A 124 3.77 2.12 -10.44
C LEU A 124 2.90 3.00 -9.54
N THR A 125 2.49 2.52 -8.37
CA THR A 125 1.63 3.31 -7.47
C THR A 125 2.31 4.60 -7.00
N LYS A 126 3.63 4.55 -6.80
CA LYS A 126 4.49 5.68 -6.42
C LYS A 126 4.71 6.68 -7.56
N ALA A 127 4.93 6.18 -8.78
CA ALA A 127 5.05 7.02 -9.97
C ALA A 127 3.77 7.85 -10.21
N LEU A 128 2.60 7.27 -9.94
CA LEU A 128 1.30 7.92 -10.17
C LEU A 128 0.86 8.89 -9.07
N SER A 129 1.34 8.74 -7.83
CA SER A 129 1.17 9.79 -6.82
C SER A 129 2.01 11.02 -7.15
N GLY A 130 3.23 10.81 -7.68
CA GLY A 130 4.09 11.88 -8.22
C GLY A 130 4.64 12.84 -7.16
N ARG A 131 4.76 12.42 -5.90
CA ARG A 131 5.34 13.23 -4.81
C ARG A 131 6.85 13.02 -4.77
N GLY A 132 7.61 14.05 -4.35
CA GLY A 132 9.07 13.95 -4.23
C GLY A 132 9.56 12.76 -3.39
N ILE A 133 8.92 12.53 -2.24
CA ILE A 133 9.20 11.39 -1.34
C ILE A 133 8.98 10.05 -2.03
N ASP A 134 8.07 9.97 -3.01
CA ASP A 134 7.79 8.72 -3.71
C ASP A 134 8.97 8.31 -4.62
N TYR A 135 9.79 9.25 -5.08
CA TYR A 135 11.00 8.94 -5.83
C TYR A 135 12.12 8.37 -4.95
N GLU A 136 12.28 8.88 -3.72
CA GLU A 136 13.23 8.33 -2.74
C GLU A 136 12.89 6.88 -2.36
N ASP A 137 11.59 6.59 -2.22
CA ASP A 137 11.10 5.22 -1.97
C ASP A 137 11.39 4.28 -3.16
N ILE A 138 11.26 4.78 -4.40
CA ILE A 138 11.62 4.03 -5.61
C ILE A 138 13.14 3.79 -5.66
N ASP A 139 13.95 4.81 -5.42
CA ASP A 139 15.41 4.69 -5.38
C ASP A 139 15.88 3.70 -4.32
N THR A 140 15.25 3.71 -3.14
CA THR A 140 15.53 2.75 -2.05
C THR A 140 15.27 1.32 -2.51
N LEU A 141 14.15 1.09 -3.20
CA LEU A 141 13.78 -0.23 -3.70
C LEU A 141 14.72 -0.71 -4.82
N LEU A 142 15.04 0.16 -5.79
CA LEU A 142 15.94 -0.15 -6.90
C LEU A 142 17.39 -0.37 -6.42
N SER A 143 17.87 0.46 -5.48
CA SER A 143 19.21 0.31 -4.86
C SER A 143 19.36 -0.99 -4.07
N GLY A 144 18.24 -1.57 -3.61
CA GLY A 144 18.19 -2.90 -3.01
C GLY A 144 18.45 -4.06 -3.99
N GLY A 145 18.72 -3.77 -5.27
CA GLY A 145 19.01 -4.75 -6.31
C GLY A 145 17.75 -5.26 -7.04
N ILE A 146 16.61 -4.59 -6.87
CA ILE A 146 15.39 -4.92 -7.60
C ILE A 146 15.41 -4.20 -8.96
N GLU A 147 15.48 -4.97 -10.03
CA GLU A 147 15.36 -4.46 -11.40
C GLU A 147 13.95 -4.67 -11.93
N ILE A 148 13.34 -3.61 -12.43
CA ILE A 148 12.02 -3.65 -13.04
C ILE A 148 12.17 -3.19 -14.49
N PRO A 149 11.95 -4.04 -15.50
CA PRO A 149 12.02 -3.61 -16.89
C PRO A 149 10.95 -2.57 -17.23
N LYS A 150 11.30 -1.60 -18.09
CA LYS A 150 10.37 -0.57 -18.57
C LYS A 150 9.10 -1.17 -19.16
N GLU A 151 9.24 -2.24 -19.93
CA GLU A 151 8.16 -2.94 -20.62
C GLU A 151 7.17 -3.53 -19.63
N VAL A 152 7.66 -4.03 -18.49
CA VAL A 152 6.80 -4.55 -17.40
C VAL A 152 5.94 -3.43 -16.84
N LEU A 153 6.53 -2.26 -16.53
CA LEU A 153 5.76 -1.12 -16.01
C LEU A 153 4.74 -0.60 -17.02
N VAL A 154 5.11 -0.50 -18.30
CA VAL A 154 4.19 -0.11 -19.38
C VAL A 154 3.01 -1.08 -19.47
N GLU A 155 3.28 -2.39 -19.34
CA GLU A 155 2.21 -3.39 -19.33
C GLU A 155 1.32 -3.25 -18.10
N ARG A 156 1.90 -3.11 -16.89
CA ARG A 156 1.14 -2.90 -15.65
C ARG A 156 0.28 -1.64 -15.71
N PHE A 157 0.79 -0.56 -16.31
CA PHE A 157 0.06 0.70 -16.45
C PHE A 157 -1.24 0.55 -17.25
N LYS A 158 -1.34 -0.40 -18.19
CA LYS A 158 -2.60 -0.69 -18.90
C LYS A 158 -3.73 -1.15 -17.96
N GLY A 159 -3.38 -1.70 -16.81
CA GLY A 159 -4.32 -2.10 -15.76
C GLY A 159 -4.82 -0.95 -14.89
N VAL A 160 -4.23 0.24 -15.01
CA VAL A 160 -4.65 1.44 -14.29
C VAL A 160 -5.89 2.02 -14.94
N LYS A 161 -6.92 2.27 -14.14
CA LYS A 161 -8.17 2.90 -14.58
C LYS A 161 -8.28 4.28 -13.95
N PRO A 162 -7.88 5.36 -14.64
CA PRO A 162 -8.02 6.71 -14.11
C PRO A 162 -9.48 7.04 -13.80
N MET A 163 -9.72 7.82 -12.76
CA MET A 163 -11.03 8.43 -12.52
C MET A 163 -11.37 9.43 -13.62
N LYS A 164 -12.66 9.68 -13.83
CA LYS A 164 -13.14 10.62 -14.84
C LYS A 164 -12.50 12.00 -14.65
N GLY A 165 -11.85 12.52 -15.69
CA GLY A 165 -11.17 13.82 -15.69
C GLY A 165 -9.72 13.77 -15.18
N LYS A 166 -9.21 12.59 -14.81
CA LYS A 166 -7.83 12.37 -14.35
C LYS A 166 -6.96 11.63 -15.36
N GLU A 167 -7.51 11.27 -16.52
CA GLU A 167 -6.86 10.45 -17.55
C GLU A 167 -5.54 11.07 -18.02
N ARG A 168 -5.57 12.37 -18.37
CA ARG A 168 -4.36 13.09 -18.81
C ARG A 168 -3.35 13.25 -17.69
N GLU A 169 -3.80 13.60 -16.48
CA GLU A 169 -2.91 13.78 -15.32
C GLU A 169 -2.13 12.50 -15.01
N ILE A 170 -2.83 11.36 -14.93
CA ILE A 170 -2.22 10.05 -14.65
C ILE A 170 -1.24 9.65 -15.76
N LYS A 171 -1.62 9.87 -17.02
CA LYS A 171 -0.75 9.59 -18.17
C LYS A 171 0.52 10.44 -18.16
N ASP A 172 0.39 11.77 -17.99
CA ASP A 172 1.51 12.70 -17.99
C ASP A 172 2.49 12.38 -16.84
N LYS A 173 1.99 12.01 -15.65
CA LYS A 173 2.82 11.55 -14.52
C LYS A 173 3.61 10.29 -14.85
N PHE A 174 2.95 9.29 -15.45
CA PHE A 174 3.61 8.04 -15.82
C PHE A 174 4.68 8.24 -16.90
N GLU A 175 4.37 9.02 -17.95
CA GLU A 175 5.33 9.34 -19.01
C GLU A 175 6.54 10.11 -18.47
N LYS A 176 6.30 11.08 -17.57
CA LYS A 176 7.38 11.80 -16.88
C LYS A 176 8.28 10.83 -16.10
N PHE A 177 7.69 9.94 -15.31
CA PHE A 177 8.43 8.94 -14.55
C PHE A 177 9.30 8.06 -15.45
N LEU A 178 8.74 7.53 -16.56
CA LEU A 178 9.50 6.70 -17.50
C LEU A 178 10.70 7.45 -18.12
N ASN A 179 10.53 8.72 -18.46
CA ASN A 179 11.60 9.55 -19.03
C ASN A 179 12.71 9.87 -18.02
N GLU A 180 12.39 9.93 -16.74
CA GLU A 180 13.37 10.20 -15.68
C GLU A 180 14.18 8.94 -15.33
N PHE A 181 13.53 7.76 -15.27
CA PHE A 181 14.14 6.52 -14.74
C PHE A 181 14.63 5.52 -15.80
N TYR A 182 14.15 5.59 -17.05
CA TYR A 182 14.43 4.59 -18.10
C TYR A 182 14.92 5.23 -19.40
N LYS A 183 15.89 6.15 -19.29
CA LYS A 183 16.52 6.83 -20.43
C LYS A 183 17.18 5.86 -21.41
#